data_AF-A0A815GR82-F1
#
_entry.id   AF-A0A815GR82-F1
#
_cell.length_a   1.000
_cell.length_b   1.000
_cell.length_c   1.000
_cell.angle_alpha   90.00
_cell.angle_beta   90.00
_cell.angle_gamma   90.00
#
_symmetry.space_group_name_H-M   'P 1'
#
loop_
_entity.id
_entity.type
_entity.pdbx_description
1 polymer ?
#
loop_
_entity_poly.entity_id
_entity_poly.type
_entity_poly.pdbx_seq_one_letter_code
_entity_poly.pdbx_strand_id
1 'polypeptide(L)'
;MLSTLFTYTSTCLLFLSRFSTNKRYDVGLPNYIFENEHESINEHTIKKLSYKKEIALVYEWLYIHCSSFRSTCYIVTSIWSIGFLLEFLGRLTLILVRLSINKIVIYGYVILSSVTSIMILLTIICIVKERKQTLIFIKQWKNDHLNVQQE
;
A
#
# COMPACT_ATOMS: atom_id res chain seq x y z
N MET A 1 5.17 -19.18 2.06
CA MET A 1 5.18 -18.14 3.11
C MET A 1 6.07 -16.95 2.71
N LEU A 2 7.32 -17.17 2.26
CA LEU A 2 8.13 -16.08 1.68
C LEU A 2 7.50 -15.46 0.43
N SER A 3 6.91 -16.29 -0.45
CA SER A 3 6.25 -15.83 -1.67
C SER A 3 5.09 -14.86 -1.39
N THR A 4 4.26 -15.15 -0.38
CA THR A 4 3.13 -14.30 0.03
C THR A 4 3.57 -12.98 0.66
N LEU A 5 4.65 -13.00 1.45
CA LEU A 5 5.25 -11.78 1.99
C LEU A 5 5.80 -10.88 0.88
N PHE A 6 6.40 -11.49 -0.15
CA PHE A 6 6.90 -10.79 -1.32
C PHE A 6 5.77 -10.14 -2.13
N THR A 7 4.62 -10.83 -2.27
CA THR A 7 3.43 -10.26 -2.93
C THR A 7 2.87 -9.06 -2.17
N TYR A 8 2.90 -9.09 -0.83
CA TYR A 8 2.46 -7.98 0.01
C TYR A 8 3.33 -6.73 -0.18
N THR A 9 4.66 -6.88 -0.06
CA THR A 9 5.58 -5.76 -0.30
C THR A 9 5.48 -5.24 -1.74
N SER A 10 5.31 -6.14 -2.71
CA SER A 10 5.23 -5.79 -4.13
C SER A 10 3.92 -5.07 -4.48
N THR A 11 2.77 -5.48 -3.93
CA THR A 11 1.48 -4.80 -4.18
C THR A 11 1.43 -3.42 -3.54
N CYS A 12 1.99 -3.27 -2.33
CA CYS A 12 2.15 -1.96 -1.71
C CYS A 12 3.11 -1.08 -2.53
N LEU A 13 4.24 -1.62 -3.00
CA LEU A 13 5.16 -0.90 -3.88
C LEU A 13 4.54 -0.52 -5.23
N LEU A 14 3.74 -1.40 -5.83
CA LEU A 14 3.04 -1.13 -7.09
C LEU A 14 2.01 -0.02 -6.93
N PHE A 15 1.30 0.02 -5.81
CA PHE A 15 0.41 1.12 -5.48
C PHE A 15 1.20 2.44 -5.36
N LEU A 16 2.32 2.43 -4.64
CA LEU A 16 3.20 3.59 -4.46
C LEU A 16 3.80 4.07 -5.79
N SER A 17 4.28 3.15 -6.62
CA SER A 17 4.83 3.47 -7.94
C SER A 17 3.78 4.12 -8.84
N ARG A 18 2.51 3.72 -8.73
CA ARG A 18 1.42 4.26 -9.54
C ARG A 18 0.91 5.60 -9.02
N PHE A 19 1.13 5.90 -7.74
CA PHE A 19 0.89 7.22 -7.17
C PHE A 19 1.96 8.23 -7.62
N SER A 20 3.23 7.80 -7.64
CA SER A 20 4.37 8.63 -8.03
C SER A 20 4.42 9.00 -9.52
N THR A 21 3.70 8.29 -10.39
CA THR A 21 3.63 8.63 -11.82
C THR A 21 2.75 9.83 -12.12
N ASN A 22 1.91 10.27 -11.19
CA ASN A 22 1.25 11.57 -11.31
C ASN A 22 2.30 12.65 -11.09
N LYS A 23 2.37 13.61 -12.01
CA LYS A 23 3.41 14.62 -12.03
C LYS A 23 3.33 15.46 -10.74
N ARG A 24 4.48 15.81 -10.13
CA ARG A 24 4.58 16.50 -8.82
C ARG A 24 3.61 17.68 -8.64
N TYR A 25 3.36 18.42 -9.71
CA TYR A 25 2.48 19.57 -9.76
C TYR A 25 0.98 19.25 -9.54
N ASP A 26 0.56 18.01 -9.77
CA ASP A 26 -0.83 17.59 -9.54
C ASP A 26 -1.12 17.32 -8.06
N VAL A 27 -0.09 17.03 -7.26
CA VAL A 27 -0.24 16.67 -5.84
C VAL A 27 -0.21 17.90 -4.94
N GLY A 28 0.25 19.05 -5.45
CA GLY A 28 0.28 20.31 -4.70
C GLY A 28 1.27 20.33 -3.55
N LEU A 29 2.27 19.43 -3.51
CA LEU A 29 3.26 19.46 -2.43
C LEU A 29 4.00 20.80 -2.43
N PRO A 30 4.16 21.42 -1.25
CA PRO A 30 4.86 22.69 -1.17
C PRO A 30 6.36 22.52 -1.42
N ASN A 31 6.94 23.45 -2.18
CA ASN A 31 8.32 23.36 -2.66
C ASN A 31 9.37 23.38 -1.52
N TYR A 32 9.04 23.95 -0.36
CA TYR A 32 9.94 24.05 0.79
C TYR A 32 10.37 22.67 1.35
N ILE A 33 9.63 21.59 1.09
CA ILE A 33 10.00 20.23 1.51
C ILE A 33 11.30 19.77 0.82
N PHE A 34 11.67 20.37 -0.31
CA PHE A 34 12.79 19.93 -1.16
C PHE A 34 13.99 20.88 -1.16
N GLU A 35 13.95 22.02 -0.47
CA GLU A 35 14.99 23.06 -0.57
C GLU A 35 16.31 22.73 0.19
N ASN A 36 16.30 21.74 1.09
CA ASN A 36 17.46 21.47 1.96
C ASN A 36 18.53 20.48 1.41
N GLU A 37 18.41 19.94 0.20
CA GLU A 37 19.32 18.87 -0.29
C GLU A 37 20.31 19.29 -1.41
N HIS A 38 20.57 20.58 -1.61
CA HIS A 38 21.52 21.07 -2.61
C HIS A 38 22.99 20.99 -2.12
N GLU A 39 23.53 19.78 -1.92
CA GLU A 39 24.98 19.56 -1.81
C GLU A 39 25.49 18.60 -2.91
N SER A 40 26.59 19.03 -3.55
CA SER A 40 27.17 18.52 -4.80
C SER A 40 27.75 17.11 -4.71
N ILE A 41 27.05 16.10 -5.25
CA ILE A 41 27.59 14.74 -5.46
C ILE A 41 27.20 14.25 -6.88
N ASN A 42 27.89 13.25 -7.42
CA ASN A 42 27.76 12.71 -8.79
C ASN A 42 26.31 12.56 -9.35
N GLU A 43 26.03 13.22 -10.47
CA GLU A 43 24.70 13.45 -11.08
C GLU A 43 23.83 12.21 -11.29
N HIS A 44 24.40 11.10 -11.76
CA HIS A 44 23.62 9.95 -12.22
C HIS A 44 23.20 8.99 -11.08
N THR A 45 24.03 8.88 -10.04
CA THR A 45 23.72 8.11 -8.82
C THR A 45 22.88 8.94 -7.87
N ILE A 46 23.06 10.27 -7.83
CA ILE A 46 22.17 11.20 -7.13
C ILE A 46 20.73 11.06 -7.63
N LYS A 47 20.50 11.08 -8.96
CA LYS A 47 19.13 11.14 -9.49
C LYS A 47 18.25 9.98 -9.02
N LYS A 48 18.82 8.79 -8.88
CA LYS A 48 18.10 7.59 -8.41
C LYS A 48 17.94 7.55 -6.89
N LEU A 49 18.89 8.08 -6.13
CA LEU A 49 18.80 8.21 -4.67
C LEU A 49 17.81 9.30 -4.25
N SER A 50 17.83 10.45 -4.93
CA SER A 50 16.90 11.56 -4.74
C SER A 50 15.45 11.14 -4.97
N TYR A 51 15.17 10.38 -6.05
CA TYR A 51 13.82 9.88 -6.32
C TYR A 51 13.28 8.97 -5.20
N LYS A 52 14.11 8.09 -4.62
CA LYS A 52 13.67 7.24 -3.50
C LYS A 52 13.37 8.05 -2.23
N LYS A 53 14.20 9.04 -1.93
CA LYS A 53 14.00 9.95 -0.78
C LYS A 53 12.73 10.78 -0.92
N GLU A 54 12.49 11.33 -2.11
CA GLU A 54 11.28 12.09 -2.40
C GLU A 54 10.02 11.26 -2.15
N ILE A 55 9.97 10.01 -2.61
CA ILE A 55 8.82 9.12 -2.37
C ILE A 55 8.63 8.88 -0.87
N ALA A 56 9.72 8.73 -0.11
CA ALA A 56 9.66 8.55 1.34
C ALA A 56 9.11 9.80 2.04
N LEU A 57 9.51 11.00 1.64
CA LEU A 57 8.99 12.26 2.18
C LEU A 57 7.51 12.47 1.83
N VAL A 58 7.10 12.18 0.59
CA VAL A 58 5.69 12.21 0.18
C VAL A 58 4.87 11.23 1.02
N TYR A 59 5.43 10.04 1.28
CA TYR A 59 4.78 9.03 2.11
C TYR A 59 4.65 9.48 3.55
N GLU A 60 5.72 9.99 4.15
CA GLU A 60 5.73 10.50 5.52
C GLU A 60 4.71 11.62 5.68
N TRP A 61 4.68 12.57 4.74
CA TRP A 61 3.68 13.63 4.71
C TRP A 61 2.25 13.07 4.61
N LEU A 62 2.00 12.13 3.69
CA LEU A 62 0.68 11.52 3.52
C LEU A 62 0.27 10.74 4.78
N TYR A 63 1.21 10.06 5.42
CA TYR A 63 0.98 9.31 6.64
C TYR A 63 0.62 10.23 7.82
N ILE A 64 1.32 11.35 7.97
CA ILE A 64 1.09 12.33 9.03
C ILE A 64 -0.26 13.04 8.80
N HIS A 65 -0.48 13.58 7.61
CA HIS A 65 -1.60 14.48 7.31
C HIS A 65 -2.89 13.77 6.87
N CYS A 66 -2.82 12.54 6.35
CA CYS A 66 -4.00 11.79 5.92
C CYS A 66 -4.36 10.67 6.89
N SER A 67 -5.30 10.94 7.81
CA SER A 67 -5.80 9.91 8.74
C SER A 67 -6.49 8.74 8.02
N SER A 68 -7.14 9.00 6.87
CA SER A 68 -7.79 7.95 6.07
C SER A 68 -6.78 6.92 5.58
N PHE A 69 -5.63 7.40 5.07
CA PHE A 69 -4.55 6.55 4.59
C PHE A 69 -4.04 5.59 5.69
N ARG A 70 -3.83 6.10 6.92
CA ARG A 70 -3.46 5.26 8.07
C ARG A 70 -4.50 4.19 8.36
N SER A 71 -5.77 4.58 8.37
CA SER A 71 -6.89 3.64 8.57
C SER A 71 -6.89 2.53 7.51
N THR A 72 -6.66 2.86 6.24
CA THR A 72 -6.50 1.87 5.17
C THR A 72 -5.39 0.89 5.48
N CYS A 73 -4.20 1.37 5.85
CA CYS A 73 -3.06 0.50 6.13
C CYS A 73 -3.39 -0.49 7.25
N TYR A 74 -4.12 -0.04 8.27
CA TYR A 74 -4.60 -0.92 9.35
C TYR A 74 -5.66 -1.92 8.85
N ILE A 75 -6.61 -1.49 8.03
CA ILE A 75 -7.65 -2.37 7.45
C ILE A 75 -7.01 -3.46 6.58
N VAL A 76 -6.10 -3.08 5.67
CA VAL A 76 -5.41 -4.03 4.80
C VAL A 76 -4.59 -5.00 5.64
N THR A 77 -3.80 -4.51 6.60
CA THR A 77 -3.02 -5.38 7.51
C THR A 77 -3.92 -6.32 8.32
N SER A 78 -5.09 -5.85 8.75
CA SER A 78 -6.07 -6.67 9.48
C SER A 78 -6.68 -7.75 8.58
N ILE A 79 -7.09 -7.42 7.35
CA ILE A 79 -7.57 -8.40 6.35
C ILE A 79 -6.52 -9.47 6.11
N TRP A 80 -5.26 -9.06 5.97
CA TRP A 80 -4.16 -10.00 5.77
C TRP A 80 -3.93 -10.91 6.97
N SER A 81 -3.93 -10.35 8.16
CA SER A 81 -3.77 -11.10 9.41
C SER A 81 -4.90 -12.12 9.62
N ILE A 82 -6.15 -11.72 9.37
CA ILE A 82 -7.32 -12.60 9.45
C ILE A 82 -7.23 -13.71 8.40
N GLY A 83 -6.85 -13.38 7.16
CA GLY A 83 -6.70 -14.38 6.10
C GLY A 83 -5.65 -15.43 6.41
N PHE A 84 -4.48 -15.03 6.94
CA PHE A 84 -3.45 -15.98 7.39
C PHE A 84 -3.91 -16.81 8.60
N LEU A 85 -4.66 -16.22 9.52
CA LEU A 85 -5.24 -16.96 10.65
C LEU A 85 -6.22 -18.02 10.17
N LEU A 86 -7.11 -17.70 9.22
CA LEU A 86 -8.05 -18.64 8.62
C LEU A 86 -7.33 -19.75 7.86
N GLU A 87 -6.26 -19.44 7.13
CA GLU A 87 -5.41 -20.43 6.47
C GLU A 87 -4.81 -21.41 7.50
N PHE A 88 -4.26 -20.89 8.59
CA PHE A 88 -3.70 -21.69 9.67
C PHE A 88 -4.77 -22.60 10.32
N LEU A 89 -5.93 -22.05 10.65
CA LEU A 89 -7.05 -22.81 11.21
C LEU A 89 -7.58 -23.88 10.25
N GLY A 90 -7.64 -23.59 8.95
CA GLY A 90 -8.03 -24.55 7.93
C GLY A 90 -7.09 -25.75 7.88
N ARG A 91 -5.77 -25.52 7.91
CA ARG A 91 -4.77 -26.60 7.97
C ARG A 91 -4.85 -27.39 9.28
N LEU A 92 -5.00 -26.69 10.41
CA LEU A 92 -5.13 -27.31 11.72
C LEU A 92 -6.36 -28.23 11.77
N THR A 93 -7.49 -27.77 11.23
CA THR A 93 -8.73 -28.55 11.16
C THR A 93 -8.56 -29.80 10.30
N LEU A 94 -7.90 -29.69 9.14
CA LEU A 94 -7.63 -30.85 8.28
C LEU A 94 -6.77 -31.93 8.99
N ILE A 95 -5.81 -31.50 9.81
CA ILE A 95 -4.97 -32.41 10.61
C ILE A 95 -5.82 -33.09 11.71
N LEU A 96 -6.67 -32.32 12.40
CA LEU A 96 -7.54 -32.83 13.46
C LEU A 96 -8.52 -33.90 12.98
N VAL A 97 -9.07 -33.75 11.77
CA VAL A 97 -10.08 -34.69 11.22
C VAL A 97 -9.45 -36.02 10.75
N ARG A 98 -8.12 -36.20 10.84
CA ARG A 98 -7.41 -37.42 10.41
C ARG A 98 -7.79 -37.90 9.00
N LEU A 99 -7.93 -36.97 8.05
CA LEU A 99 -8.09 -37.34 6.65
C LEU A 99 -6.85 -38.08 6.12
N SER A 100 -7.03 -38.88 5.07
CA SER A 100 -5.89 -39.46 4.37
C SER A 100 -4.98 -38.36 3.82
N ILE A 101 -3.66 -38.61 3.86
CA ILE A 101 -2.61 -37.62 3.52
C ILE A 101 -2.86 -37.00 2.14
N ASN A 102 -3.23 -37.81 1.15
CA ASN A 102 -3.49 -37.34 -0.21
C ASN A 102 -4.66 -36.34 -0.28
N LYS A 103 -5.72 -36.55 0.52
CA LYS A 103 -6.86 -35.63 0.57
C LYS A 103 -6.49 -34.34 1.28
N ILE A 104 -5.70 -34.40 2.36
CA ILE A 104 -5.24 -33.21 3.09
C ILE A 104 -4.47 -32.27 2.15
N VAL A 105 -3.57 -32.81 1.32
CA VAL A 105 -2.78 -32.00 0.39
C VAL A 105 -3.68 -31.29 -0.63
N ILE A 106 -4.64 -32.02 -1.22
CA ILE A 106 -5.55 -31.44 -2.22
C ILE A 106 -6.45 -30.36 -1.60
N TYR A 107 -7.11 -30.65 -0.47
CA TYR A 107 -7.96 -29.66 0.20
C TYR A 107 -7.16 -28.47 0.72
N GLY A 108 -5.95 -28.68 1.23
CA GLY A 108 -5.07 -27.62 1.68
C GLY A 108 -4.76 -26.63 0.56
N TYR A 109 -4.45 -27.12 -0.65
CA TYR A 109 -4.22 -26.27 -1.80
C TYR A 109 -5.47 -25.49 -2.23
N VAL A 110 -6.63 -26.15 -2.23
CA VAL A 110 -7.91 -25.52 -2.59
C VAL A 110 -8.28 -24.39 -1.62
N ILE A 111 -8.18 -24.64 -0.30
CA ILE A 111 -8.44 -23.63 0.74
C ILE A 111 -7.45 -22.48 0.64
N LEU A 112 -6.16 -22.78 0.46
CA LEU A 112 -5.13 -21.76 0.32
C LEU A 112 -5.40 -20.84 -0.88
N SER A 113 -5.72 -21.44 -2.03
CA SER A 113 -6.00 -20.70 -3.27
C SER A 113 -7.25 -19.84 -3.14
N SER A 114 -8.32 -20.36 -2.54
CA SER A 114 -9.58 -19.62 -2.38
C SER A 114 -9.44 -18.44 -1.42
N VAL A 115 -8.81 -18.65 -0.25
CA VAL A 115 -8.55 -17.59 0.73
C VAL A 115 -7.68 -16.50 0.12
N THR A 116 -6.58 -16.88 -0.54
CA THR A 116 -5.67 -15.92 -1.20
C THR A 116 -6.41 -15.10 -2.26
N SER A 117 -7.26 -15.73 -3.06
CA SER A 117 -8.05 -15.04 -4.09
C SER A 117 -8.99 -13.99 -3.48
N ILE A 118 -9.70 -14.34 -2.41
CA ILE A 118 -10.60 -13.42 -1.70
C ILE A 118 -9.81 -12.24 -1.11
N MET A 119 -8.65 -12.50 -0.50
CA MET A 119 -7.81 -11.46 0.09
C MET A 119 -7.29 -10.47 -0.96
N ILE A 120 -6.89 -10.96 -2.14
CA ILE A 120 -6.45 -10.11 -3.25
C ILE A 120 -7.60 -9.22 -3.72
N LEU A 121 -8.80 -9.77 -3.91
CA LEU A 121 -9.98 -8.99 -4.33
C LEU A 121 -10.35 -7.91 -3.31
N LEU A 122 -10.38 -8.25 -2.01
CA LEU A 122 -10.63 -7.29 -0.95
C LEU A 122 -9.57 -6.17 -0.92
N THR A 123 -8.30 -6.54 -1.09
CA THR A 123 -7.19 -5.57 -1.15
C THR A 123 -7.36 -4.60 -2.33
N ILE A 124 -7.73 -5.10 -3.52
CA ILE A 124 -8.00 -4.27 -4.70
C ILE A 124 -9.15 -3.29 -4.42
N ILE A 125 -10.26 -3.77 -3.81
CA ILE A 125 -11.41 -2.93 -3.48
C ILE A 125 -11.03 -1.82 -2.51
N CYS A 126 -10.29 -2.15 -1.44
CA CYS A 126 -9.77 -1.17 -0.48
C CYS A 126 -8.93 -0.10 -1.18
N ILE A 127 -7.98 -0.52 -2.02
CA ILE A 127 -7.11 0.38 -2.77
C ILE A 127 -7.90 1.32 -3.68
N VAL A 128 -8.89 0.80 -4.43
CA VAL A 128 -9.71 1.60 -5.35
C VAL A 128 -10.53 2.64 -4.59
N LYS A 129 -11.12 2.25 -3.46
CA LYS A 129 -11.91 3.16 -2.60
C LYS A 129 -11.05 4.31 -2.08
N GLU A 130 -9.86 3.98 -1.61
CA GLU A 130 -8.93 4.95 -1.01
C GLU A 130 -8.33 5.90 -2.03
N ARG A 131 -8.06 5.41 -3.24
CA ARG A 131 -7.64 6.29 -4.33
C ARG A 131 -8.68 7.38 -4.61
N LYS A 132 -9.97 7.04 -4.58
CA LYS A 132 -11.05 8.02 -4.76
C LYS A 132 -11.07 9.03 -3.62
N GLN A 133 -10.94 8.59 -2.37
CA GLN A 133 -10.93 9.47 -1.20
C GLN A 133 -9.72 10.40 -1.19
N THR A 134 -8.53 9.87 -1.49
CA THR A 134 -7.28 10.65 -1.57
C THR A 134 -7.38 11.74 -2.64
N LEU A 135 -7.93 11.43 -3.82
CA LEU A 135 -8.14 12.42 -4.88
C LEU A 135 -9.11 13.54 -4.47
N ILE A 136 -10.17 13.21 -3.73
CA ILE A 136 -11.12 14.20 -3.21
C ILE A 136 -10.42 15.09 -2.18
N PHE A 137 -9.66 14.49 -1.27
CA PHE A 137 -8.90 15.22 -0.25
C PHE A 137 -7.87 16.19 -0.87
N ILE A 138 -7.09 15.74 -1.86
CA ILE A 138 -6.12 16.58 -2.56
C ILE A 138 -6.83 17.76 -3.26
N LYS A 139 -7.98 17.52 -3.90
CA LYS A 139 -8.77 18.59 -4.53
C LYS A 139 -9.23 19.62 -3.51
N GLN A 140 -9.73 19.18 -2.36
CA GLN A 140 -10.19 20.06 -1.29
C GLN A 140 -9.03 20.89 -0.73
N TRP A 141 -7.92 20.23 -0.39
CA TRP A 141 -6.71 20.88 0.10
C TRP A 141 -6.16 21.94 -0.88
N LYS A 142 -6.15 21.62 -2.18
CA LYS A 142 -5.72 22.56 -3.22
C LYS A 142 -6.61 23.80 -3.27
N ASN A 143 -7.93 23.64 -3.16
CA ASN A 143 -8.85 24.77 -3.17
C ASN A 143 -8.67 25.66 -1.93
N ASP A 144 -8.48 25.06 -0.76
CA ASP A 144 -8.30 25.79 0.51
C ASP A 144 -7.03 26.65 0.49
N HIS A 145 -5.93 26.16 -0.11
CA HIS A 145 -4.67 26.91 -0.20
C HIS A 145 -4.60 27.94 -1.33
N LEU A 146 -5.29 27.72 -2.45
CA LEU A 146 -5.32 28.70 -3.54
C LEU A 146 -6.15 29.95 -3.19
N ASN A 147 -7.22 29.79 -2.42
CA ASN A 147 -8.06 30.91 -2.00
C ASN A 147 -7.34 31.86 -1.03
N VAL A 148 -6.45 31.32 -0.17
CA VAL A 148 -5.69 32.12 0.81
C VAL A 148 -4.61 33.00 0.15
N GLN A 149 -4.19 32.71 -1.09
CA GLN A 149 -3.21 33.54 -1.81
C GLN A 149 -3.84 34.69 -2.60
N GLN A 150 -5.17 34.76 -2.70
CA GLN A 150 -5.87 35.80 -3.46
C GLN A 150 -6.44 36.92 -2.59
N GLU A 151 -6.43 36.77 -1.26
CA GLU A 151 -6.75 37.81 -0.27
C GLU A 151 -5.49 38.52 0.22
#